data_AF-A0A7W7G520-F1
#
_entry.id   AF-A0A7W7G520-F1
#
_cell.length_a   1.000
_cell.length_b   1.000
_cell.length_c   1.000
_cell.angle_alpha   90.00
_cell.angle_beta   90.00
_cell.angle_gamma   90.00
#
_symmetry.space_group_name_H-M   'P 1'
#
loop_
_entity.id
_entity.type
_entity.pdbx_description
1 polymer ?
#
loop_
_entity_poly.entity_id
_entity_poly.type
_entity_poly.pdbx_seq_one_letter_code
_entity_poly.pdbx_strand_id
1 'polypeptide(L)'
;MPKKNWWLDVALLAAFVALTAALMNGHLLRLDERVADWSLSHQPWLPYWTARVLNYLGQGGQILMPVSLLLTGVLTWRTRSVRAVFPFVAGFVLTYLTIGPLKIWADRAAPRFDGPHPVIMHNPDAEGAYAMSYPSGHLGNSLVWYAVIAILVVALLRRPLSRRETYGLRVLPVAIVFGTTVYTGFHWLTDSVAGALLGVVLARLIERIPFDRIPLPALRGWERPAGLTPSDRLASHA
;
A
#
# COMPACT_ATOMS: atom_id res chain seq x y z
N MET A 1 12.38 25.60 -7.94
CA MET A 1 11.87 24.28 -7.49
C MET A 1 11.84 23.36 -8.71
N PRO A 2 12.48 22.18 -8.71
CA PRO A 2 12.35 21.26 -9.83
C PRO A 2 10.86 20.91 -10.00
N LYS A 3 10.32 21.03 -11.23
CA LYS A 3 8.92 20.71 -11.53
C LYS A 3 8.67 19.27 -11.05
N LYS A 4 7.72 19.09 -10.11
CA LYS A 4 7.31 17.75 -9.68
C LYS A 4 6.75 17.05 -10.93
N ASN A 5 7.49 16.06 -11.43
CA ASN A 5 7.14 15.41 -12.68
C ASN A 5 6.04 14.38 -12.41
N TRP A 6 4.85 14.60 -12.99
CA TRP A 6 3.64 13.80 -12.78
C TRP A 6 3.44 12.67 -13.80
N TRP A 7 4.26 12.64 -14.87
CA TRP A 7 4.10 11.68 -15.97
C TRP A 7 4.02 10.22 -15.49
N LEU A 8 4.83 9.84 -14.50
CA LEU A 8 4.85 8.47 -14.00
C LEU A 8 3.57 8.14 -13.26
N ASP A 9 3.02 9.09 -12.47
CA ASP A 9 1.76 8.88 -11.76
C ASP A 9 0.61 8.74 -12.76
N VAL A 10 0.61 9.56 -13.81
CA VAL A 10 -0.37 9.47 -14.91
C VAL A 10 -0.23 8.15 -15.66
N ALA A 11 0.98 7.71 -15.99
CA ALA A 11 1.23 6.45 -16.69
C ALA A 11 0.80 5.24 -15.85
N LEU A 12 1.08 5.25 -14.53
CA LEU A 12 0.65 4.19 -13.62
C LEU A 12 -0.87 4.14 -13.47
N LEU A 13 -1.53 5.30 -13.35
CA LEU A 13 -3.00 5.37 -13.33
C LEU A 13 -3.62 4.92 -14.65
N ALA A 14 -3.05 5.32 -15.79
CA ALA A 14 -3.49 4.87 -17.10
C ALA A 14 -3.34 3.35 -17.25
N ALA A 15 -2.21 2.78 -16.79
CA ALA A 15 -2.01 1.33 -16.77
C ALA A 15 -3.00 0.61 -15.84
N PHE A 16 -3.29 1.19 -14.68
CA PHE A 16 -4.30 0.67 -13.75
C PHE A 16 -5.67 0.62 -14.43
N VAL A 17 -6.13 1.74 -14.99
CA VAL A 17 -7.42 1.84 -15.69
C VAL A 17 -7.49 0.90 -16.90
N ALA A 18 -6.42 0.82 -17.69
CA ALA A 18 -6.35 -0.10 -18.83
C ALA A 18 -6.46 -1.56 -18.39
N LEU A 19 -5.78 -1.93 -17.30
CA LEU A 19 -5.89 -3.27 -16.70
C LEU A 19 -7.31 -3.54 -16.18
N THR A 20 -7.93 -2.60 -15.46
CA THR A 20 -9.31 -2.71 -15.00
C THR A 20 -10.27 -2.94 -16.17
N ALA A 21 -10.18 -2.12 -17.21
CA ALA A 21 -11.01 -2.24 -18.40
C ALA A 21 -10.78 -3.58 -19.11
N ALA A 22 -9.54 -4.02 -19.24
CA ALA A 22 -9.24 -5.33 -19.83
C ALA A 22 -9.91 -6.48 -19.06
N LEU A 23 -9.84 -6.46 -17.73
CA LEU A 23 -10.47 -7.47 -16.87
C LEU A 23 -12.00 -7.46 -16.97
N MET A 24 -12.62 -6.27 -16.97
CA MET A 24 -14.07 -6.13 -17.15
C MET A 24 -14.56 -6.66 -18.50
N ASN A 25 -13.70 -6.65 -19.52
CA ASN A 25 -14.00 -7.20 -20.85
C ASN A 25 -13.55 -8.67 -21.01
N GLY A 26 -13.24 -9.36 -19.91
CA GLY A 26 -12.89 -10.79 -19.92
C GLY A 26 -11.47 -11.11 -20.38
N HIS A 27 -10.61 -10.11 -20.60
CA HIS A 27 -9.20 -10.35 -20.90
C HIS A 27 -8.44 -10.74 -19.64
N LEU A 28 -7.36 -11.51 -19.81
CA LEU A 28 -6.46 -11.96 -18.74
C LEU A 28 -7.09 -12.89 -17.67
N LEU A 29 -8.41 -13.14 -17.68
CA LEU A 29 -9.05 -14.02 -16.68
C LEU A 29 -8.48 -15.45 -16.72
N ARG A 30 -8.25 -16.01 -17.92
CA ARG A 30 -7.60 -17.32 -18.07
C ARG A 30 -6.16 -17.36 -17.55
N LEU A 31 -5.46 -16.23 -17.54
CA LEU A 31 -4.12 -16.15 -16.95
C LEU A 31 -4.23 -16.20 -15.42
N ASP A 32 -5.16 -15.44 -14.85
CA ASP A 32 -5.45 -15.46 -13.42
C ASP A 32 -5.82 -16.86 -12.93
N GLU A 33 -6.73 -17.55 -13.62
CA GLU A 33 -7.13 -18.94 -13.32
C GLU A 33 -5.93 -19.88 -13.36
N ARG A 34 -5.15 -19.89 -14.45
CA ARG A 34 -3.97 -20.77 -14.57
C ARG A 34 -2.96 -20.57 -13.45
N VAL A 35 -2.71 -19.32 -13.06
CA VAL A 35 -1.78 -19.00 -11.97
C VAL A 35 -2.35 -19.42 -10.63
N ALA A 36 -3.64 -19.22 -10.40
CA ALA A 36 -4.33 -19.66 -9.19
C ALA A 36 -4.35 -21.19 -9.08
N ASP A 37 -4.75 -21.90 -10.13
CA ASP A 37 -4.81 -23.36 -10.19
C ASP A 37 -3.45 -23.99 -9.89
N TRP A 38 -2.39 -23.46 -10.53
CA TRP A 38 -1.03 -23.88 -10.25
C TRP A 38 -0.66 -23.60 -8.78
N SER A 39 -0.92 -22.39 -8.29
CA SER A 39 -0.58 -22.01 -6.93
C SER A 39 -1.28 -22.87 -5.88
N LEU A 40 -2.59 -23.11 -6.05
CA LEU A 40 -3.43 -23.86 -5.11
C LEU A 40 -3.12 -25.37 -5.14
N SER A 41 -2.73 -25.92 -6.29
CA SER A 41 -2.28 -27.32 -6.41
C SER A 41 -0.86 -27.56 -5.87
N HIS A 42 -0.07 -26.51 -5.63
CA HIS A 42 1.32 -26.61 -5.18
C HIS A 42 1.52 -26.04 -3.78
N GLN A 43 0.68 -26.44 -2.81
CA GLN A 43 0.73 -25.95 -1.42
C GLN A 43 1.10 -27.02 -0.39
N PRO A 44 2.33 -27.57 -0.43
CA PRO A 44 2.80 -28.40 0.67
C PRO A 44 2.83 -27.58 1.97
N TRP A 45 2.65 -28.26 3.09
CA TRP A 45 2.38 -27.65 4.39
C TRP A 45 3.37 -26.53 4.76
N LEU A 46 4.68 -26.77 4.59
CA LEU A 46 5.71 -25.84 5.01
C LEU A 46 5.72 -24.56 4.14
N PRO A 47 5.86 -24.63 2.80
CA PRO A 47 5.73 -23.45 1.94
C PRO A 47 4.40 -22.70 2.10
N TYR A 48 3.28 -23.40 2.28
CA TYR A 48 1.99 -22.77 2.55
C TYR A 48 2.03 -21.90 3.82
N TRP A 49 2.45 -22.47 4.95
CA TRP A 49 2.49 -21.73 6.21
C TRP A 49 3.54 -20.63 6.21
N THR A 50 4.71 -20.85 5.60
CA THR A 50 5.71 -19.79 5.39
C THR A 50 5.11 -18.62 4.61
N ALA A 51 4.44 -18.89 3.49
CA ALA A 51 3.81 -17.84 2.70
C ALA A 51 2.68 -17.15 3.47
N ARG A 52 1.85 -17.89 4.22
CA ARG A 52 0.79 -17.32 5.07
C ARG A 52 1.34 -16.38 6.12
N VAL A 53 2.43 -16.75 6.80
CA VAL A 53 3.09 -15.90 7.79
C VAL A 53 3.69 -14.66 7.12
N LEU A 54 4.43 -14.83 6.03
CA LEU A 54 5.06 -13.72 5.32
C LEU A 54 4.04 -12.76 4.67
N ASN A 55 2.84 -13.25 4.34
CA ASN A 55 1.76 -12.41 3.81
C ASN A 55 1.26 -11.37 4.84
N TYR A 56 1.50 -11.55 6.15
CA TYR A 56 1.19 -10.52 7.15
C TYR A 56 1.98 -9.21 6.95
N LEU A 57 3.08 -9.23 6.19
CA LEU A 57 3.78 -8.00 5.77
C LEU A 57 2.90 -7.09 4.89
N GLY A 58 1.80 -7.60 4.34
CA GLY A 58 0.80 -6.83 3.59
C GLY A 58 -0.44 -6.47 4.38
N GLN A 59 -0.51 -6.85 5.66
CA GLN A 59 -1.72 -6.71 6.45
C GLN A 59 -1.85 -5.31 7.03
N GLY A 60 -2.61 -4.46 6.32
CA GLY A 60 -2.83 -3.06 6.67
C GLY A 60 -3.33 -2.86 8.09
N GLY A 61 -4.54 -3.34 8.40
CA GLY A 61 -5.20 -3.06 9.69
C GLY A 61 -4.54 -3.75 10.89
N GLN A 62 -4.01 -4.96 10.74
CA GLN A 62 -3.49 -5.73 11.87
C GLN A 62 -2.00 -5.49 12.17
N ILE A 63 -1.21 -5.09 11.17
CA ILE A 63 0.26 -4.96 11.32
C ILE A 63 0.73 -3.56 10.95
N LEU A 64 0.52 -3.13 9.70
CA LEU A 64 1.16 -1.93 9.18
C LEU A 64 0.62 -0.64 9.80
N MET A 65 -0.70 -0.56 10.04
CA MET A 65 -1.34 0.56 10.72
C MET A 65 -0.90 0.65 12.19
N PRO A 66 -0.97 -0.41 13.03
CA PRO A 66 -0.44 -0.37 14.39
C PRO A 66 1.04 0.05 14.48
N VAL A 67 1.90 -0.48 13.61
CA VAL A 67 3.31 -0.08 13.55
C VAL A 67 3.46 1.41 13.21
N SER A 68 2.73 1.88 12.20
CA SER A 68 2.75 3.30 11.81
C SER A 68 2.23 4.19 12.93
N LEU A 69 1.16 3.78 13.62
CA LEU A 69 0.58 4.51 14.74
C LEU A 69 1.56 4.61 15.91
N LEU A 70 2.26 3.53 16.24
CA LEU A 70 3.31 3.52 17.26
C LEU A 70 4.43 4.50 16.89
N LEU A 71 4.94 4.45 15.66
CA LEU A 71 5.99 5.36 15.18
C LEU A 71 5.53 6.83 15.20
N THR A 72 4.28 7.09 14.80
CA THR A 72 3.66 8.41 14.91
C THR A 72 3.58 8.88 16.36
N GLY A 73 3.19 8.02 17.30
CA GLY A 73 3.15 8.33 18.73
C GLY A 73 4.53 8.67 19.28
N VAL A 74 5.55 7.87 18.97
CA VAL A 74 6.94 8.11 19.38
C VAL A 74 7.46 9.43 18.80
N LEU A 75 7.20 9.70 17.51
CA LEU A 75 7.64 10.94 16.87
C LEU A 75 6.92 12.15 17.46
N THR A 76 5.61 12.06 17.69
CA THR A 76 4.80 13.11 18.32
C THR A 76 5.31 13.40 19.73
N TRP A 77 5.63 12.37 20.51
CA TRP A 77 6.16 12.53 21.87
C TRP A 77 7.53 13.22 21.89
N ARG A 78 8.45 12.80 20.99
CA ARG A 78 9.80 13.36 20.90
C ARG A 78 9.82 14.79 20.35
N THR A 79 8.96 15.07 19.37
CA THR A 79 8.93 16.36 18.69
C THR A 79 7.89 17.32 19.27
N ARG A 80 6.97 16.86 20.13
CA ARG A 80 5.78 17.62 20.58
C ARG A 80 5.15 18.42 19.43
N SER A 81 4.98 17.76 18.28
CA SER A 81 4.47 18.40 17.07
C SER A 81 3.26 17.63 16.57
N VAL A 82 2.16 18.34 16.30
CA VAL A 82 0.97 17.72 15.68
C VAL A 82 1.24 17.26 14.25
N ARG A 83 2.25 17.82 13.59
CA ARG A 83 2.59 17.49 12.20
C ARG A 83 3.04 16.04 12.04
N ALA A 84 3.60 15.44 13.09
CA ALA A 84 3.98 14.04 13.14
C ALA A 84 2.81 13.07 12.86
N VAL A 85 1.56 13.53 13.03
CA VAL A 85 0.34 12.75 12.80
C VAL A 85 -0.06 12.72 11.31
N PHE A 86 0.34 13.74 10.53
CA PHE A 86 -0.14 13.89 9.15
C PHE A 86 0.24 12.75 8.20
N PRO A 87 1.43 12.13 8.24
CA PRO A 87 1.73 10.99 7.39
C PRO A 87 0.77 9.80 7.62
N PHE A 88 0.45 9.51 8.88
CA PHE A 88 -0.50 8.45 9.23
C PHE A 88 -1.91 8.77 8.70
N VAL A 89 -2.40 9.98 8.94
CA VAL A 89 -3.71 10.42 8.48
C VAL A 89 -3.79 10.40 6.95
N ALA A 90 -2.76 10.87 6.25
CA ALA A 90 -2.71 10.81 4.79
C ALA A 90 -2.76 9.37 4.27
N GLY A 91 -1.99 8.46 4.87
CA GLY A 91 -2.04 7.04 4.52
C GLY A 91 -3.41 6.41 4.75
N PHE A 92 -4.02 6.69 5.90
CA PHE A 92 -5.35 6.20 6.26
C PHE A 92 -6.42 6.72 5.29
N VAL A 93 -6.51 8.04 5.10
CA VAL A 93 -7.50 8.69 4.25
C VAL A 93 -7.37 8.22 2.81
N LEU A 94 -6.15 8.22 2.24
CA LEU A 94 -5.96 7.79 0.86
C LEU A 94 -6.31 6.31 0.67
N THR A 95 -5.88 5.42 1.58
CA THR A 95 -6.22 3.99 1.49
C THR A 95 -7.74 3.78 1.58
N TYR A 96 -8.40 4.43 2.55
CA TYR A 96 -9.82 4.24 2.80
C TYR A 96 -10.70 4.84 1.71
N LEU A 97 -10.32 5.98 1.12
CA LEU A 97 -11.10 6.63 0.06
C LEU A 97 -10.81 6.11 -1.35
N THR A 98 -9.83 5.22 -1.53
CA THR A 98 -9.49 4.67 -2.85
C THR A 98 -9.68 3.16 -2.89
N ILE A 99 -8.88 2.40 -2.14
CA ILE A 99 -8.88 0.93 -2.19
C ILE A 99 -10.20 0.37 -1.67
N GLY A 100 -10.74 0.90 -0.58
CA GLY A 100 -12.01 0.45 0.00
C GLY A 100 -13.18 0.53 -1.00
N PRO A 101 -13.51 1.72 -1.53
CA PRO A 101 -14.55 1.90 -2.53
C PRO A 101 -14.33 1.07 -3.80
N LEU A 102 -13.09 0.97 -4.30
CA LEU A 102 -12.79 0.14 -5.47
C LEU A 102 -13.07 -1.33 -5.22
N LYS A 103 -12.81 -1.83 -4.01
CA LYS A 103 -13.14 -3.21 -3.63
C LYS A 103 -14.64 -3.47 -3.62
N ILE A 104 -15.39 -2.56 -3.00
CA ILE A 104 -16.86 -2.65 -2.96
C ILE A 104 -17.44 -2.55 -4.37
N TRP A 105 -16.92 -1.66 -5.20
CA TRP A 105 -17.41 -1.51 -6.57
C TRP A 105 -17.08 -2.71 -7.44
N ALA A 106 -15.88 -3.27 -7.33
CA ALA A 106 -15.42 -4.33 -8.21
C ALA A 106 -16.13 -5.67 -7.98
N ASP A 107 -16.62 -5.94 -6.76
CA ASP A 107 -17.33 -7.17 -6.36
C ASP A 107 -16.69 -8.44 -6.96
N ARG A 108 -15.35 -8.51 -6.90
CA ARG A 108 -14.56 -9.61 -7.45
C ARG A 108 -14.20 -10.56 -6.32
N ALA A 109 -14.55 -11.84 -6.48
CA ALA A 109 -14.22 -12.86 -5.50
C ALA A 109 -12.73 -13.21 -5.51
N ALA A 110 -12.23 -13.77 -4.41
CA ALA A 110 -10.85 -14.26 -4.33
C ALA A 110 -10.70 -15.65 -4.97
N PRO A 111 -9.48 -16.09 -5.33
CA PRO A 111 -9.25 -17.43 -5.87
C PRO A 111 -9.78 -18.59 -5.01
N ARG A 112 -9.83 -18.41 -3.68
CA ARG A 112 -10.35 -19.41 -2.73
C ARG A 112 -11.85 -19.33 -2.47
N PHE A 113 -12.56 -18.48 -3.20
CA PHE A 113 -14.00 -18.45 -3.09
C PHE A 113 -14.58 -19.75 -3.62
N ASP A 114 -15.39 -20.44 -2.81
CA ASP A 114 -15.97 -21.75 -3.14
C ASP A 114 -17.16 -21.67 -4.12
N GLY A 115 -17.64 -20.45 -4.41
CA GLY A 115 -18.75 -20.21 -5.33
C GLY A 115 -18.33 -20.13 -6.80
N PRO A 116 -19.30 -20.01 -7.71
CA PRO A 116 -19.06 -20.04 -9.14
C PRO A 116 -18.37 -18.76 -9.65
N HIS A 117 -17.67 -18.91 -10.77
CA HIS A 117 -17.03 -17.83 -11.54
C HIS A 117 -16.21 -16.82 -10.70
N PRO A 118 -15.36 -17.24 -9.76
CA PRO A 118 -14.70 -16.33 -8.80
C PRO A 118 -13.81 -15.27 -9.48
N VAL A 119 -13.41 -15.51 -10.73
CA VAL A 119 -12.48 -14.66 -11.48
C VAL A 119 -13.14 -13.42 -12.10
N ILE A 120 -14.47 -13.36 -12.26
CA ILE A 120 -15.13 -12.23 -12.94
C ILE A 120 -15.31 -11.03 -12.00
N MET A 121 -15.28 -9.83 -12.58
CA MET A 121 -15.73 -8.61 -11.88
C MET A 121 -17.25 -8.61 -11.76
N HIS A 122 -17.78 -7.98 -10.72
CA HIS A 122 -19.20 -7.91 -10.41
C HIS A 122 -19.84 -9.31 -10.38
N ASN A 123 -19.19 -10.23 -9.66
CA ASN A 123 -19.66 -11.59 -9.55
C ASN A 123 -21.00 -11.61 -8.79
N PRO A 124 -22.11 -12.05 -9.40
CA PRO A 124 -23.44 -12.03 -8.77
C PRO A 124 -23.57 -13.01 -7.61
N ASP A 125 -22.66 -13.99 -7.50
CA ASP A 125 -22.68 -15.04 -6.49
C ASP A 125 -21.76 -14.73 -5.30
N ALA A 126 -20.95 -13.65 -5.38
CA ALA A 126 -20.08 -13.21 -4.30
C ALA A 126 -20.57 -11.89 -3.72
N GLU A 127 -20.78 -11.85 -2.40
CA GLU A 127 -21.25 -10.63 -1.72
C GLU A 127 -20.43 -10.31 -0.47
N GLY A 128 -20.47 -9.03 -0.09
CA GLY A 128 -19.89 -8.55 1.16
C GLY A 128 -18.41 -8.91 1.28
N ALA A 129 -18.03 -9.58 2.36
CA ALA A 129 -16.63 -9.94 2.62
C ALA A 129 -16.02 -10.88 1.57
N TYR A 130 -16.84 -11.62 0.82
CA TYR A 130 -16.38 -12.57 -0.19
C TYR A 130 -16.09 -11.92 -1.56
N ALA A 131 -16.55 -10.69 -1.80
CA ALA A 131 -16.44 -9.96 -3.06
C ALA A 131 -15.33 -8.90 -3.07
N MET A 132 -14.35 -8.99 -2.17
CA MET A 132 -13.40 -7.90 -1.87
C MET A 132 -11.98 -8.15 -2.41
N SER A 133 -11.82 -8.91 -3.50
CA SER A 133 -10.49 -9.27 -4.01
C SER A 133 -9.82 -8.12 -4.75
N TYR A 134 -10.47 -7.52 -5.76
CA TYR A 134 -9.86 -6.50 -6.61
C TYR A 134 -10.06 -5.07 -6.07
N PRO A 135 -9.06 -4.18 -6.15
CA PRO A 135 -7.64 -4.48 -6.33
C PRO A 135 -7.05 -5.08 -5.04
N SER A 136 -5.88 -5.72 -5.13
CA SER A 136 -5.25 -6.34 -3.97
C SER A 136 -5.01 -5.35 -2.82
N GLY A 137 -5.64 -5.63 -1.69
CA GLY A 137 -5.51 -4.81 -0.49
C GLY A 137 -4.15 -5.00 0.15
N HIS A 138 -3.58 -6.20 0.06
CA HIS A 138 -2.25 -6.50 0.60
C HIS A 138 -1.17 -5.65 -0.08
N LEU A 139 -1.17 -5.58 -1.41
CA LEU A 139 -0.17 -4.80 -2.16
C LEU A 139 -0.38 -3.30 -1.98
N GLY A 140 -1.61 -2.83 -2.09
CA GLY A 140 -1.92 -1.41 -1.90
C GLY A 140 -1.55 -0.94 -0.49
N ASN A 141 -1.88 -1.72 0.54
CA ASN A 141 -1.48 -1.42 1.91
C ASN A 141 0.04 -1.46 2.10
N SER A 142 0.74 -2.48 1.59
CA SER A 142 2.20 -2.54 1.70
C SER A 142 2.84 -1.27 1.14
N LEU A 143 2.50 -0.87 -0.07
CA LEU A 143 3.11 0.30 -0.71
C LEU A 143 2.83 1.60 0.03
N VAL A 144 1.58 1.82 0.45
CA VAL A 144 1.19 3.03 1.19
C VAL A 144 1.84 3.06 2.56
N TRP A 145 1.68 2.01 3.36
CA TRP A 145 2.11 2.04 4.75
C TRP A 145 3.62 1.89 4.91
N TYR A 146 4.33 1.15 4.03
CA TYR A 146 5.80 1.18 4.05
C TYR A 146 6.37 2.55 3.63
N ALA A 147 5.65 3.33 2.80
CA ALA A 147 6.03 4.72 2.54
C ALA A 147 5.84 5.62 3.78
N VAL A 148 4.70 5.48 4.47
CA VAL A 148 4.44 6.17 5.75
C VAL A 148 5.50 5.81 6.80
N ILE A 149 5.77 4.52 6.98
CA ILE A 149 6.80 4.02 7.90
C ILE A 149 8.17 4.60 7.53
N ALA A 150 8.55 4.62 6.24
CA ALA A 150 9.81 5.19 5.82
C ALA A 150 9.94 6.68 6.16
N ILE A 151 8.88 7.47 5.96
CA ILE A 151 8.85 8.90 6.35
C ILE A 151 9.07 9.05 7.85
N LEU A 152 8.34 8.28 8.67
CA LEU A 152 8.43 8.35 10.13
C LEU A 152 9.80 7.89 10.64
N VAL A 153 10.35 6.80 10.10
CA VAL A 153 11.68 6.29 10.45
C VAL A 153 12.77 7.30 10.10
N VAL A 154 12.72 7.91 8.91
CA VAL A 154 13.66 8.96 8.50
C VAL A 154 13.61 10.18 9.41
N ALA A 155 12.43 10.57 9.89
CA ALA A 155 12.27 11.65 10.87
C ALA A 155 12.84 11.27 12.24
N LEU A 156 12.55 10.05 12.72
CA LEU A 156 13.03 9.53 14.00
C LEU A 156 14.55 9.34 14.05
N LEU A 157 15.14 8.83 12.96
CA LEU A 157 16.59 8.62 12.83
C LEU A 157 17.35 9.93 12.58
N ARG A 158 16.66 11.00 12.18
CA ARG A 158 17.26 12.29 11.79
C ARG A 158 18.32 12.18 10.67
N ARG A 159 18.36 11.08 9.92
CA ARG A 159 19.17 10.89 8.71
C ARG A 159 18.36 10.22 7.59
N PRO A 160 18.77 10.33 6.31
CA PRO A 160 18.21 9.50 5.26
C PRO A 160 18.51 8.01 5.51
N LEU A 161 17.65 7.15 4.95
CA LEU A 161 17.93 5.72 4.86
C LEU A 161 19.03 5.48 3.82
N SER A 162 19.94 4.57 4.11
CA SER A 162 20.87 4.02 3.13
C SER A 162 20.10 3.21 2.06
N ARG A 163 20.74 2.94 0.92
CA ARG A 163 20.14 2.13 -0.15
C ARG A 163 19.66 0.76 0.34
N ARG A 164 20.44 0.11 1.22
CA ARG A 164 20.10 -1.21 1.79
C ARG A 164 18.89 -1.12 2.70
N GLU A 165 18.82 -0.10 3.55
CA GLU A 165 17.67 0.13 4.43
C GLU A 165 16.41 0.49 3.63
N THR A 166 16.53 1.32 2.60
CA THR A 166 15.41 1.62 1.69
C THR A 166 14.91 0.36 0.99
N TYR A 167 15.80 -0.47 0.48
CA TYR A 167 15.42 -1.74 -0.16
C TYR A 167 14.71 -2.68 0.84
N GLY A 168 15.30 -2.90 2.01
CA GLY A 168 14.76 -3.78 3.05
C GLY A 168 13.41 -3.31 3.60
N LEU A 169 13.17 -2.00 3.64
CA LEU A 169 11.92 -1.44 4.15
C LEU A 169 10.83 -1.33 3.08
N ARG A 170 11.17 -1.01 1.83
CA ARG A 170 10.19 -0.58 0.82
C ARG A 170 10.01 -1.52 -0.37
N VAL A 171 11.02 -2.34 -0.67
CA VAL A 171 11.01 -3.21 -1.86
C VAL A 171 10.82 -4.65 -1.46
N LEU A 172 11.67 -5.14 -0.55
CA LEU A 172 11.65 -6.54 -0.14
C LEU A 172 10.29 -6.99 0.43
N PRO A 173 9.63 -6.26 1.35
CA PRO A 173 8.34 -6.69 1.89
C PRO A 173 7.25 -6.70 0.83
N VAL A 174 7.23 -5.73 -0.08
CA VAL A 174 6.25 -5.64 -1.18
C VAL A 174 6.42 -6.82 -2.15
N ALA A 175 7.67 -7.16 -2.49
CA ALA A 175 7.97 -8.30 -3.36
C ALA A 175 7.58 -9.64 -2.71
N ILE A 176 7.85 -9.79 -1.41
CA ILE A 176 7.42 -10.96 -0.63
C ILE A 176 5.89 -11.05 -0.65
N VAL A 177 5.19 -9.96 -0.33
CA VAL A 177 3.72 -9.92 -0.30
C VAL A 177 3.12 -10.21 -1.67
N PHE A 178 3.73 -9.71 -2.75
CA PHE A 178 3.31 -10.03 -4.12
C PHE A 178 3.29 -11.53 -4.36
N GLY A 179 4.40 -12.20 -4.07
CA GLY A 179 4.50 -13.65 -4.24
C GLY A 179 3.56 -14.41 -3.32
N THR A 180 3.51 -14.04 -2.04
CA THR A 180 2.75 -14.81 -1.04
C THR A 180 1.25 -14.63 -1.18
N THR A 181 0.75 -13.45 -1.54
CA THR A 181 -0.71 -13.21 -1.66
C THR A 181 -1.31 -13.93 -2.87
N VAL A 182 -0.55 -14.01 -3.97
CA VAL A 182 -0.91 -14.78 -5.17
C VAL A 182 -0.80 -16.27 -4.87
N TYR A 183 0.34 -16.71 -4.33
CA TYR A 183 0.58 -18.13 -4.02
C TYR A 183 -0.44 -18.69 -3.03
N THR A 184 -0.81 -17.92 -2.01
CA THR A 184 -1.80 -18.36 -1.01
C THR A 184 -3.23 -18.25 -1.49
N GLY A 185 -3.50 -17.67 -2.67
CA GLY A 185 -4.84 -17.52 -3.24
C GLY A 185 -5.71 -16.48 -2.55
N PHE A 186 -5.12 -15.47 -1.88
CA PHE A 186 -5.88 -14.33 -1.37
C PHE A 186 -6.26 -13.35 -2.47
N HIS A 187 -5.44 -13.24 -3.50
CA HIS A 187 -5.65 -12.35 -4.62
C HIS A 187 -5.22 -12.99 -5.92
N TRP A 188 -5.91 -12.64 -7.00
CA TRP A 188 -5.48 -12.96 -8.35
C TRP A 188 -4.14 -12.28 -8.68
N LEU A 189 -3.45 -12.76 -9.72
CA LEU A 189 -2.23 -12.13 -10.20
C LEU A 189 -2.51 -10.68 -10.63
N THR A 190 -3.58 -10.48 -11.41
CA THR A 190 -3.94 -9.16 -11.92
C THR A 190 -4.44 -8.22 -10.81
N ASP A 191 -5.13 -8.72 -9.78
CA ASP A 191 -5.47 -7.95 -8.58
C ASP A 191 -4.22 -7.41 -7.88
N SER A 192 -3.18 -8.25 -7.80
CA SER A 192 -1.90 -7.90 -7.18
C SER A 192 -1.14 -6.86 -7.99
N VAL A 193 -1.14 -6.98 -9.32
CA VAL A 193 -0.59 -5.95 -10.22
C VAL A 193 -1.37 -4.65 -10.10
N ALA A 194 -2.70 -4.69 -10.12
CA ALA A 194 -3.54 -3.50 -9.97
C ALA A 194 -3.32 -2.81 -8.62
N GLY A 195 -3.26 -3.59 -7.54
CA GLY A 195 -2.92 -3.10 -6.20
C GLY A 195 -1.53 -2.47 -6.13
N ALA A 196 -0.54 -3.02 -6.85
CA ALA A 196 0.79 -2.45 -6.94
C ALA A 196 0.81 -1.11 -7.71
N LEU A 197 0.13 -1.05 -8.87
CA LEU A 197 0.03 0.18 -9.68
C LEU A 197 -0.59 1.32 -8.88
N LEU A 198 -1.77 1.06 -8.29
CA LEU A 198 -2.46 2.06 -7.46
C LEU A 198 -1.64 2.39 -6.21
N GLY A 199 -1.10 1.39 -5.51
CA GLY A 199 -0.30 1.58 -4.30
C GLY A 199 0.93 2.47 -4.53
N VAL A 200 1.63 2.33 -5.67
CA VAL A 200 2.77 3.20 -6.02
C VAL A 200 2.31 4.64 -6.22
N VAL A 201 1.19 4.86 -6.90
CA VAL A 201 0.62 6.22 -7.08
C VAL A 201 0.31 6.85 -5.72
N LEU A 202 -0.39 6.13 -4.84
CA LEU A 202 -0.76 6.63 -3.51
C LEU A 202 0.47 6.92 -2.64
N ALA A 203 1.46 6.02 -2.63
CA ALA A 203 2.71 6.22 -1.91
C ALA A 203 3.43 7.50 -2.39
N ARG A 204 3.51 7.71 -3.71
CA ARG A 204 4.14 8.91 -4.29
C ARG A 204 3.37 10.19 -3.99
N LEU A 205 2.03 10.13 -3.94
CA LEU A 205 1.20 11.25 -3.51
C LEU A 205 1.54 11.66 -2.07
N ILE A 206 1.61 10.69 -1.15
CA ILE A 206 1.95 10.93 0.26
C ILE A 206 3.34 11.57 0.38
N GLU A 207 4.35 11.03 -0.30
CA GLU A 207 5.72 11.54 -0.25
C GLU A 207 5.88 12.96 -0.80
N ARG A 208 4.94 13.40 -1.65
CA ARG A 208 4.95 14.76 -2.20
C ARG A 208 4.33 15.79 -1.27
N ILE A 209 3.62 15.38 -0.21
CA ILE A 209 2.98 16.30 0.73
C ILE A 209 4.07 16.96 1.59
N PRO A 210 4.16 18.31 1.60
CA PRO A 210 5.12 19.01 2.42
C PRO A 210 4.61 19.12 3.87
N PHE A 211 4.58 18.00 4.60
CA PHE A 211 3.94 17.92 5.92
C PHE A 211 4.44 18.98 6.93
N ASP A 212 5.73 19.34 6.92
CA ASP A 212 6.25 20.40 7.81
C ASP A 212 5.86 21.83 7.40
N ARG A 213 5.31 22.01 6.21
CA ARG A 213 4.93 23.33 5.66
C ARG A 213 3.42 23.54 5.58
N ILE A 214 2.62 22.56 5.98
CA ILE A 214 1.17 22.72 6.08
C ILE A 214 0.87 23.87 7.06
N PRO A 215 0.14 24.93 6.68
CA PRO A 215 -0.19 26.01 7.59
C PRO A 215 -1.02 25.51 8.78
N LEU A 216 -0.65 25.94 9.99
CA LEU A 216 -1.38 25.60 11.21
C LEU A 216 -1.63 26.87 12.03
N PRO A 217 -2.76 26.95 12.77
CA PRO A 217 -2.95 28.00 13.75
C PRO A 217 -1.90 27.89 14.87
N ALA A 218 -1.81 28.92 15.72
CA ALA A 218 -0.95 28.84 16.91
C ALA A 218 -1.46 27.74 17.85
N LEU A 219 -0.65 26.71 18.07
CA LEU A 219 -0.98 25.54 18.89
C LEU A 219 -0.05 25.45 20.10
N ARG A 220 0.25 26.60 20.73
CA ARG A 220 1.10 26.71 21.92
C ARG A 220 2.45 25.99 21.74
N GLY A 221 3.06 26.11 20.56
CA GLY A 221 4.34 25.51 20.23
C GLY A 221 4.28 24.10 19.62
N TRP A 222 3.09 23.50 19.50
CA TRP A 222 2.90 22.20 18.85
C TRP A 222 2.81 22.28 17.32
N GLU A 223 2.73 23.49 16.76
CA GLU A 223 2.75 23.75 15.32
C GLU A 223 4.14 23.65 14.68
N ARG A 224 5.19 23.44 15.49
CA ARG A 224 6.58 23.35 15.04
C ARG A 224 6.85 22.16 14.11
N PRO A 225 7.88 22.19 13.24
CA PRO A 225 8.23 21.07 12.36
C PRO A 225 8.51 19.77 13.13
N ALA A 226 8.14 18.64 12.54
CA ALA A 226 8.41 17.29 13.06
C ALA A 226 9.62 16.62 12.39
N GLY A 227 10.26 17.29 11.41
CA GLY A 227 11.42 16.75 10.68
C GLY A 227 11.05 15.77 9.56
N LEU A 228 9.84 15.90 9.03
CA LEU A 228 9.25 15.07 7.98
C LEU A 228 9.74 15.46 6.57
N THR A 229 10.30 16.65 6.40
CA THR A 229 10.78 17.15 5.11
C THR A 229 12.28 16.89 4.94
N PRO A 230 12.73 16.16 3.90
CA PRO A 230 14.15 15.85 3.70
C PRO A 230 15.02 17.09 3.42
N SER A 231 14.46 18.15 2.83
CA SER A 231 15.20 19.34 2.38
C SER A 231 15.70 20.23 3.51
N ASP A 232 15.02 20.23 4.66
CA ASP A 232 15.32 21.18 5.73
C ASP A 232 16.57 20.76 6.54
N ARG A 233 17.10 19.56 6.27
CA ARG A 233 18.32 19.01 6.89
C ARG A 233 19.64 19.42 6.23
N LEU A 234 19.61 19.92 4.99
CA LEU A 234 20.82 20.38 4.30
C LEU A 234 21.11 21.87 4.53
N ALA A 235 20.14 22.63 5.02
CA ALA A 235 20.27 24.08 5.26
C ALA A 235 20.66 24.43 6.71
N SER A 236 20.63 23.49 7.64
CA SER A 236 20.97 23.73 9.06
C SER A 236 22.41 23.34 9.44
N HIS A 237 23.21 22.88 8.47
CA HIS A 237 24.60 22.44 8.65
C HIS A 237 25.56 22.99 7.58
N ALA A 238 25.16 24.04 6.87
CA ALA A 238 26.00 24.84 5.99
C ALA A 238 25.97 26.29 6.48
#